data_AF-A0AB39MMF8-F1
#
_entry.id   AF-A0AB39MMF8-F1
#
_cell.length_a   1.000
_cell.length_b   1.000
_cell.length_c   1.000
_cell.angle_alpha   90.00
_cell.angle_beta   90.00
_cell.angle_gamma   90.00
#
_symmetry.space_group_name_H-M   'P 1'
#
loop_
_entity.id
_entity.type
_entity.pdbx_description
1 polymer ?
#
loop_
_entity_poly.entity_id
_entity_poly.type
_entity_poly.pdbx_seq_one_letter_code
_entity_poly.pdbx_strand_id
1 'polypeptide(L)'
;MAEEKPVSPRRTKVGPQARAYGAALAACLQQTGATQRDLAAFTYLSESAVSNYLNGVRIAPKDFVGRIEDFVIRHTGSCAPQDIEHLHDLRRAAQTASKSAEVRLAVAKEEVERLTKELNDVQQKCNASPRRSVHDLEQRLKESAREVADLKRKLENVKRDLEAERRRGAQAEQESAGVGKALVTARPSRGNAVPRPRQAIAHDQQQTDELLGQIDVLRNLVHQLGPDLDSSTRAESAAEGADSVAGANRVKYGLFRRPISASGALRWKQQRPLQIYSWSAAVLSSTVLCLNLAAFVATCRADTGLTLGQLNAYAVLVFPLALGLCLMLVWPGIRWARHRRMQTDVYRVLAVCAAAAVFIAIAGSLVLPPMSWAGRAWARSLGLL
;
A
#
# COMPACT_ATOMS: atom_id res chain seq x y z
N MET A 1 -52.95 -27.44 8.76
CA MET A 1 -52.30 -26.18 8.34
C MET A 1 -51.68 -25.56 9.57
N ALA A 2 -50.35 -25.58 9.67
CA ALA A 2 -49.64 -25.06 10.85
C ALA A 2 -49.38 -23.56 10.65
N GLU A 3 -49.85 -22.77 11.60
CA GLU A 3 -49.72 -21.31 11.65
C GLU A 3 -48.24 -20.95 11.85
N GLU A 4 -47.61 -20.44 10.79
CA GLU A 4 -46.21 -20.05 10.77
C GLU A 4 -46.04 -18.76 11.61
N LYS A 5 -45.72 -18.92 12.89
CA LYS A 5 -45.46 -17.78 13.79
C LYS A 5 -44.29 -16.96 13.23
N PRO A 6 -44.50 -15.68 12.85
CA PRO A 6 -43.44 -14.86 12.28
C PRO A 6 -42.31 -14.69 13.31
N VAL A 7 -41.11 -15.11 12.93
CA VAL A 7 -39.90 -14.92 13.74
C VAL A 7 -39.60 -13.43 13.76
N SER A 8 -39.91 -12.77 14.88
CA SER A 8 -39.55 -11.36 15.08
C SER A 8 -38.03 -11.20 14.94
N PRO A 9 -37.54 -10.40 13.98
CA PRO A 9 -36.11 -10.19 13.80
C PRO A 9 -35.52 -9.65 15.09
N ARG A 10 -34.42 -10.27 15.53
CA ARG A 10 -33.69 -9.92 16.75
C ARG A 10 -33.26 -8.46 16.65
N ARG A 11 -34.03 -7.53 17.24
CA ARG A 11 -33.76 -6.10 17.24
C ARG A 11 -32.41 -5.87 17.91
N THR A 12 -31.36 -5.68 17.12
CA THR A 12 -30.08 -5.18 17.62
C THR A 12 -30.34 -3.86 18.32
N LYS A 13 -29.92 -3.74 19.57
CA LYS A 13 -30.18 -2.57 20.42
C LYS A 13 -29.37 -1.40 19.84
N VAL A 14 -29.99 -0.63 18.95
CA VAL A 14 -29.40 0.57 18.34
C VAL A 14 -29.18 1.61 19.43
N GLY A 15 -27.94 2.14 19.52
CA GLY A 15 -27.60 3.19 20.49
C GLY A 15 -28.32 4.51 20.21
N PRO A 16 -28.54 5.36 21.23
CA PRO A 16 -29.26 6.63 21.07
C PRO A 16 -28.56 7.58 20.08
N GLN A 17 -27.23 7.58 20.02
CA GLN A 17 -26.45 8.43 19.11
C GLN A 17 -26.70 8.07 17.63
N ALA A 18 -26.78 6.78 17.30
CA ALA A 18 -27.05 6.34 15.94
C ALA A 18 -28.48 6.71 15.49
N ARG A 19 -29.45 6.69 16.41
CA ARG A 19 -30.83 7.16 16.13
C ARG A 19 -30.89 8.66 15.93
N ALA A 20 -30.19 9.44 16.76
CA ALA A 20 -30.11 10.89 16.59
C ALA A 20 -29.51 11.25 15.22
N TYR A 21 -28.44 10.56 14.83
CA TYR A 21 -27.84 10.69 13.51
C TYR A 21 -28.80 10.33 12.37
N GLY A 22 -29.49 9.17 12.45
CA GLY A 22 -30.48 8.77 11.44
C GLY A 22 -31.62 9.78 11.31
N ALA A 23 -32.14 10.28 12.44
CA ALA A 23 -33.19 11.30 12.45
C ALA A 23 -32.74 12.60 11.78
N ALA A 24 -31.49 13.04 11.97
CA ALA A 24 -30.93 14.19 11.29
C ALA A 24 -30.84 13.97 9.76
N LEU A 25 -30.38 12.78 9.32
CA LEU A 25 -30.38 12.43 7.89
C LEU A 25 -31.79 12.44 7.30
N ALA A 26 -32.77 11.90 8.03
CA ALA A 26 -34.17 11.88 7.61
C ALA A 26 -34.75 13.29 7.51
N ALA A 27 -34.40 14.19 8.43
CA ALA A 27 -34.81 15.59 8.38
C ALA A 27 -34.23 16.30 7.14
N CYS A 28 -32.95 16.08 6.81
CA CYS A 28 -32.36 16.62 5.59
C CYS A 28 -33.08 16.12 4.33
N LEU A 29 -33.44 14.82 4.27
CA LEU A 29 -34.22 14.29 3.15
C LEU A 29 -35.61 14.92 3.07
N GLN A 30 -36.31 15.08 4.20
CA GLN A 30 -37.64 15.70 4.24
C GLN A 30 -37.64 17.14 3.71
N GLN A 31 -36.59 17.91 3.98
CA GLN A 31 -36.44 19.29 3.46
C GLN A 31 -36.38 19.34 1.92
N THR A 32 -35.88 18.30 1.27
CA THR A 32 -35.82 18.23 -0.20
C THR A 32 -37.16 17.95 -0.86
N GLY A 33 -38.14 17.43 -0.11
CA GLY A 33 -39.41 16.91 -0.65
C GLY A 33 -39.28 15.63 -1.49
N ALA A 34 -38.08 15.10 -1.66
CA ALA A 34 -37.83 13.89 -2.45
C ALA A 34 -38.10 12.61 -1.64
N THR A 35 -38.29 11.50 -2.35
CA THR A 35 -38.56 10.21 -1.70
C THR A 35 -37.28 9.46 -1.36
N GLN A 36 -37.37 8.50 -0.44
CA GLN A 36 -36.27 7.58 -0.13
C GLN A 36 -35.78 6.80 -1.36
N ARG A 37 -36.69 6.50 -2.30
CA ARG A 37 -36.37 5.82 -3.56
C ARG A 37 -35.52 6.69 -4.47
N ASP A 38 -35.78 7.99 -4.52
CA ASP A 38 -34.98 8.94 -5.31
C ASP A 38 -33.55 9.04 -4.75
N LEU A 39 -33.43 9.11 -3.42
CA LEU A 39 -32.13 9.10 -2.75
C LEU A 39 -31.37 7.78 -2.98
N ALA A 40 -32.07 6.63 -2.94
CA ALA A 40 -31.49 5.32 -3.22
C ALA A 40 -30.95 5.24 -4.66
N ALA A 41 -31.73 5.71 -5.63
CA ALA A 41 -31.32 5.80 -7.02
C ALA A 41 -30.11 6.73 -7.21
N PHE A 42 -30.11 7.91 -6.59
CA PHE A 42 -29.00 8.86 -6.67
C PHE A 42 -27.71 8.33 -6.04
N THR A 43 -27.82 7.62 -4.92
CA THR A 43 -26.67 7.06 -4.20
C THR A 43 -26.23 5.70 -4.73
N TYR A 44 -26.92 5.11 -5.70
CA TYR A 44 -26.68 3.75 -6.20
C TYR A 44 -26.73 2.68 -5.10
N LEU A 45 -27.60 2.87 -4.12
CA LEU A 45 -27.81 1.94 -3.00
C LEU A 45 -29.21 1.33 -3.07
N SER A 46 -29.39 0.18 -2.44
CA SER A 46 -30.74 -0.37 -2.27
C SER A 46 -31.57 0.51 -1.33
N GLU A 47 -32.88 0.59 -1.59
CA GLU A 47 -33.81 1.32 -0.73
C GLU A 47 -33.73 0.85 0.73
N SER A 48 -33.56 -0.47 0.95
CA SER A 48 -33.40 -1.04 2.30
C SER A 48 -32.15 -0.50 3.02
N ALA A 49 -31.02 -0.38 2.31
CA ALA A 49 -29.79 0.17 2.90
C ALA A 49 -29.99 1.64 3.31
N VAL A 50 -30.59 2.45 2.44
CA VAL A 50 -30.94 3.85 2.75
C VAL A 50 -31.89 3.92 3.95
N SER A 51 -32.93 3.09 3.99
CA SER A 51 -33.85 3.01 5.13
C SER A 51 -33.11 2.73 6.44
N ASN A 52 -32.16 1.80 6.42
CA ASN A 52 -31.39 1.45 7.62
C ASN A 52 -30.52 2.63 8.10
N TYR A 53 -30.01 3.46 7.18
CA TYR A 53 -29.26 4.67 7.53
C TYR A 53 -30.19 5.75 8.10
N LEU A 54 -31.30 6.04 7.44
CA LEU A 54 -32.27 7.06 7.89
C LEU A 54 -32.91 6.69 9.24
N ASN A 55 -33.13 5.40 9.51
CA ASN A 55 -33.66 4.94 10.79
C ASN A 55 -32.58 4.82 11.89
N GLY A 56 -31.31 5.11 11.56
CA GLY A 56 -30.18 4.98 12.48
C GLY A 56 -29.86 3.53 12.87
N VAL A 57 -30.44 2.54 12.19
CA VAL A 57 -30.17 1.10 12.41
C VAL A 57 -28.73 0.78 12.05
N ARG A 58 -28.22 1.43 10.99
CA ARG A 58 -26.82 1.37 10.56
C ARG A 58 -26.26 2.79 10.50
N ILE A 59 -24.99 2.94 10.85
CA ILE A 59 -24.28 4.22 10.69
C ILE A 59 -23.80 4.30 9.24
N ALA A 60 -24.13 5.40 8.55
CA ALA A 60 -23.76 5.60 7.16
C ALA A 60 -22.28 5.98 7.01
N PRO A 61 -21.61 5.53 5.93
CA PRO A 61 -20.23 5.90 5.64
C PRO A 61 -20.12 7.37 5.24
N LYS A 62 -18.92 7.95 5.34
CA LYS A 62 -18.66 9.36 4.97
C LYS A 62 -19.13 9.69 3.54
N ASP A 63 -18.85 8.80 2.58
CA ASP A 63 -19.23 9.00 1.17
C ASP A 63 -20.75 9.14 0.97
N PHE A 64 -21.54 8.45 1.79
CA PHE A 64 -22.99 8.58 1.74
C PHE A 64 -23.45 9.96 2.21
N VAL A 65 -22.78 10.54 3.22
CA VAL A 65 -23.07 11.91 3.69
C VAL A 65 -22.72 12.93 2.61
N GLY A 66 -21.58 12.79 1.93
CA GLY A 66 -21.23 13.64 0.79
C GLY A 66 -22.25 13.54 -0.36
N ARG A 67 -22.72 12.32 -0.67
CA ARG A 67 -23.80 12.17 -1.67
C ARG A 67 -25.14 12.75 -1.21
N ILE A 68 -25.43 12.75 0.10
CA ILE A 68 -26.61 13.44 0.63
C ILE A 68 -26.48 14.95 0.46
N GLU A 69 -25.31 15.52 0.71
CA GLU A 69 -25.05 16.94 0.45
C GLU A 69 -25.31 17.29 -1.02
N ASP A 70 -24.70 16.55 -1.94
CA ASP A 70 -24.92 16.72 -3.39
C ASP A 70 -26.40 16.58 -3.76
N PHE A 71 -27.10 15.62 -3.15
CA PHE A 71 -28.52 15.38 -3.36
C PHE A 71 -29.38 16.55 -2.87
N VAL A 72 -29.10 17.08 -1.68
CA VAL A 72 -29.80 18.24 -1.11
C VAL A 72 -29.56 19.46 -2.00
N ILE A 73 -28.30 19.78 -2.32
CA ILE A 73 -27.95 20.91 -3.21
C ILE A 73 -28.70 20.81 -4.54
N ARG A 74 -28.82 19.60 -5.12
CA ARG A 74 -29.53 19.40 -6.39
C ARG A 74 -31.03 19.69 -6.30
N HIS A 75 -31.68 19.45 -5.16
CA HIS A 75 -33.14 19.61 -5.00
C HIS A 75 -33.53 20.95 -4.39
N THR A 76 -32.73 21.51 -3.49
CA THR A 76 -33.01 22.77 -2.79
C THR A 76 -32.21 23.96 -3.32
N GLY A 77 -31.18 23.72 -4.13
CA GLY A 77 -30.29 24.74 -4.68
C GLY A 77 -29.23 25.27 -3.71
N SER A 78 -29.32 24.92 -2.42
CA SER A 78 -28.34 25.31 -1.40
C SER A 78 -28.40 24.37 -0.21
N CYS A 79 -27.24 24.07 0.37
CA CYS A 79 -27.11 23.39 1.65
C CYS A 79 -26.23 24.25 2.56
N ALA A 80 -26.71 24.58 3.75
CA ALA A 80 -25.92 25.38 4.68
C ALA A 80 -24.72 24.55 5.15
N PRO A 81 -23.47 25.07 5.09
CA PRO A 81 -22.28 24.32 5.51
C PRO A 81 -22.37 23.81 6.96
N GLN A 82 -23.10 24.55 7.82
CA GLN A 82 -23.34 24.22 9.22
C GLN A 82 -24.17 22.94 9.38
N ASP A 83 -25.13 22.67 8.50
CA ASP A 83 -25.97 21.46 8.57
C ASP A 83 -25.15 20.21 8.20
N ILE A 84 -24.27 20.33 7.21
CA ILE A 84 -23.36 19.26 6.81
C ILE A 84 -22.32 18.98 7.89
N GLU A 85 -21.74 20.03 8.48
CA GLU A 85 -20.81 19.88 9.60
C GLU A 85 -21.50 19.20 10.80
N HIS A 86 -22.74 19.61 11.12
CA HIS A 86 -23.55 18.98 12.16
C HIS A 86 -23.81 17.48 11.87
N LEU A 87 -24.12 17.11 10.63
CA LEU A 87 -24.27 15.71 10.23
C LEU A 87 -22.97 14.92 10.42
N HIS A 88 -21.81 15.51 10.08
CA HIS A 88 -20.52 14.87 10.29
C HIS A 88 -20.18 14.70 11.78
N ASP A 89 -20.56 15.64 12.64
CA ASP A 89 -20.41 15.55 14.09
C ASP A 89 -21.27 14.44 14.69
N LEU A 90 -22.56 14.40 14.34
CA LEU A 90 -23.47 13.34 14.78
C LEU A 90 -22.99 11.96 14.34
N ARG A 91 -22.46 11.86 13.12
CA ARG A 91 -21.87 10.64 12.59
C ARG A 91 -20.66 10.20 13.42
N ARG A 92 -19.72 11.11 13.70
CA ARG A 92 -18.54 10.83 14.56
C ARG A 92 -18.95 10.41 15.97
N ALA A 93 -19.97 11.06 16.55
CA ALA A 93 -20.52 10.69 17.85
C ALA A 93 -21.14 9.28 17.83
N ALA A 94 -21.91 8.95 16.79
CA ALA A 94 -22.51 7.63 16.62
C ALA A 94 -21.46 6.53 16.42
N GLN A 95 -20.42 6.81 15.64
CA GLN A 95 -19.28 5.90 15.41
C GLN A 95 -18.52 5.63 16.71
N THR A 96 -18.24 6.68 17.49
CA THR A 96 -17.50 6.57 18.76
C THR A 96 -18.29 5.80 19.83
N ALA A 97 -19.62 5.97 19.86
CA ALA A 97 -20.49 5.23 20.77
C ALA A 97 -20.72 3.76 20.37
N SER A 98 -20.40 3.39 19.12
CA SER A 98 -20.65 2.05 18.61
C SER A 98 -19.60 1.04 19.09
N LYS A 99 -20.08 -0.09 19.64
CA LYS A 99 -19.23 -1.24 19.99
C LYS A 99 -19.04 -2.23 18.83
N SER A 100 -19.68 -1.99 17.69
CA SER A 100 -19.61 -2.90 16.55
C SER A 100 -18.20 -2.90 15.93
N ALA A 101 -17.62 -4.08 15.73
CA ALA A 101 -16.33 -4.24 15.05
C ALA A 101 -16.37 -3.68 13.61
N GLU A 102 -17.48 -3.88 12.89
CA GLU A 102 -17.66 -3.36 11.53
C GLU A 102 -17.61 -1.83 11.49
N VAL A 103 -18.22 -1.16 12.48
CA VAL A 103 -18.19 0.30 12.58
C VAL A 103 -16.79 0.79 12.93
N ARG A 104 -16.10 0.12 13.87
CA ARG A 104 -14.69 0.45 14.20
C ARG A 104 -13.78 0.29 12.99
N LEU A 105 -13.98 -0.75 12.18
CA LEU A 105 -13.23 -0.97 10.94
C LEU A 105 -13.50 0.17 9.95
N ALA A 106 -14.78 0.51 9.70
CA ALA A 106 -15.14 1.61 8.80
C ALA A 106 -14.53 2.95 9.23
N VAL A 107 -14.56 3.28 10.52
CA VAL A 107 -13.90 4.47 11.08
C VAL A 107 -12.39 4.45 10.80
N ALA A 108 -11.74 3.31 11.02
CA ALA A 108 -10.31 3.17 10.75
C ALA A 108 -9.99 3.37 9.25
N LYS A 109 -10.85 2.90 8.34
CA LYS A 109 -10.68 3.13 6.89
C LYS A 109 -10.70 4.61 6.54
N GLU A 110 -11.74 5.31 7.01
CA GLU A 110 -11.93 6.72 6.73
C GLU A 110 -10.76 7.55 7.27
N GLU A 111 -10.22 7.15 8.41
CA GLU A 111 -9.06 7.81 9.01
C GLU A 111 -7.77 7.58 8.20
N VAL A 112 -7.55 6.36 7.71
CA VAL A 112 -6.43 6.05 6.80
C VAL A 112 -6.55 6.86 5.51
N GLU A 113 -7.74 6.96 4.93
CA GLU A 113 -7.98 7.74 3.72
C GLU A 113 -7.76 9.25 3.97
N ARG A 114 -8.22 9.78 5.12
CA ARG A 114 -7.99 11.17 5.53
C ARG A 114 -6.50 11.48 5.60
N LEU A 115 -5.74 10.66 6.33
CA LEU A 115 -4.30 10.84 6.46
C LEU A 115 -3.56 10.68 5.13
N THR A 116 -4.04 9.79 4.26
CA THR A 116 -3.50 9.66 2.89
C THR A 116 -3.63 10.96 2.11
N LYS A 117 -4.82 11.59 2.16
CA LYS A 117 -5.07 12.88 1.51
C LYS A 117 -4.21 13.99 2.12
N GLU A 118 -4.15 14.08 3.45
CA GLU A 118 -3.32 15.08 4.14
C GLU A 118 -1.83 14.92 3.80
N LEU A 119 -1.32 13.70 3.72
CA LEU A 119 0.06 13.42 3.31
C LEU A 119 0.30 13.85 1.87
N ASN A 120 -0.61 13.51 0.94
CA ASN A 120 -0.51 13.94 -0.46
C ASN A 120 -0.56 15.47 -0.60
N ASP A 121 -1.41 16.16 0.16
CA ASP A 121 -1.51 17.61 0.16
C ASP A 121 -0.25 18.27 0.72
N VAL A 122 0.30 17.74 1.82
CA VAL A 122 1.59 18.17 2.38
C VAL A 122 2.70 17.95 1.35
N GLN A 123 2.71 16.80 0.68
CA GLN A 123 3.70 16.48 -0.33
C GLN A 123 3.63 17.44 -1.53
N GLN A 124 2.42 17.77 -2.00
CA GLN A 124 2.25 18.77 -3.05
C GLN A 124 2.71 20.16 -2.61
N LYS A 125 2.43 20.56 -1.36
CA LYS A 125 2.90 21.84 -0.80
C LYS A 125 4.43 21.87 -0.63
N CYS A 126 5.05 20.78 -0.22
CA CYS A 126 6.52 20.64 -0.17
C CYS A 126 7.13 20.84 -1.57
N ASN A 127 6.52 20.26 -2.60
CA ASN A 127 7.00 20.40 -3.97
C ASN A 127 6.79 21.80 -4.56
N ALA A 128 5.80 22.56 -4.04
CA ALA A 128 5.43 23.88 -4.56
C ALA A 128 6.10 25.06 -3.83
N SER A 129 6.49 24.92 -2.56
CA SER A 129 7.03 26.05 -1.76
C SER A 129 8.56 26.17 -1.79
N PRO A 130 9.12 27.38 -1.95
CA PRO A 130 10.56 27.60 -1.79
C PRO A 130 10.97 27.63 -0.31
N ARG A 131 11.83 26.67 0.07
CA ARG A 131 12.85 26.60 1.15
C ARG A 131 12.53 27.04 2.59
N ARG A 132 11.71 28.06 2.87
CA ARG A 132 11.42 28.51 4.25
C ARG A 132 10.32 27.71 4.97
N SER A 133 9.53 26.91 4.25
CA SER A 133 8.47 26.07 4.85
C SER A 133 8.92 24.65 5.19
N VAL A 134 10.18 24.28 4.94
CA VAL A 134 10.64 22.89 5.02
C VAL A 134 10.60 22.37 6.46
N HIS A 135 10.97 23.19 7.45
CA HIS A 135 11.01 22.73 8.84
C HIS A 135 9.61 22.44 9.44
N ASP A 136 8.64 23.32 9.20
CA ASP A 136 7.25 23.09 9.62
C ASP A 136 6.64 21.88 8.92
N LEU A 137 6.99 21.65 7.65
CA LEU A 137 6.55 20.49 6.87
C LEU A 137 7.21 19.20 7.38
N GLU A 138 8.49 19.22 7.76
CA GLU A 138 9.16 18.08 8.40
C GLU A 138 8.51 17.69 9.73
N GLN A 139 8.14 18.69 10.55
CA GLN A 139 7.49 18.42 11.82
C GLN A 139 6.10 17.79 11.61
N ARG A 140 5.31 18.31 10.67
CA ARG A 140 4.02 17.71 10.27
C ARG A 140 4.17 16.33 9.65
N LEU A 141 5.23 16.08 8.88
CA LEU A 141 5.53 14.76 8.33
C LEU A 141 5.87 13.75 9.46
N LYS A 142 6.64 14.18 10.47
CA LYS A 142 6.96 13.33 11.64
C LYS A 142 5.72 13.04 12.49
N GLU A 143 4.84 14.02 12.66
CA GLU A 143 3.57 13.85 13.38
C GLU A 143 2.64 12.89 12.64
N SER A 144 2.38 13.11 11.35
CA SER A 144 1.58 12.20 10.52
C SER A 144 2.17 10.78 10.45
N ALA A 145 3.50 10.63 10.39
CA ALA A 145 4.14 9.32 10.44
C ALA A 145 3.88 8.56 11.76
N ARG A 146 3.85 9.27 12.89
CA ARG A 146 3.50 8.69 14.21
C ARG A 146 2.03 8.28 14.25
N GLU A 147 1.14 9.13 13.74
CA GLU A 147 -0.29 8.82 13.67
C GLU A 147 -0.58 7.59 12.82
N VAL A 148 0.07 7.47 11.65
CA VAL A 148 -0.03 6.27 10.79
C VAL A 148 0.46 5.02 11.52
N ALA A 149 1.57 5.10 12.27
CA ALA A 149 2.07 3.98 13.05
C ALA A 149 1.10 3.56 14.17
N ASP A 150 0.46 4.52 14.85
CA ASP A 150 -0.51 4.23 15.90
C ASP A 150 -1.83 3.68 15.34
N LEU A 151 -2.28 4.14 14.17
CA LEU A 151 -3.43 3.56 13.47
C LEU A 151 -3.15 2.13 13.03
N LYS A 152 -1.94 1.82 12.55
CA LYS A 152 -1.55 0.45 12.24
C LYS A 152 -1.68 -0.46 13.46
N ARG A 153 -1.20 -0.02 14.63
CA ARG A 153 -1.36 -0.76 15.89
C ARG A 153 -2.82 -0.96 16.26
N LYS A 154 -3.65 0.08 16.13
CA LYS A 154 -5.10 -0.02 16.38
C LYS A 154 -5.77 -1.01 15.44
N LEU A 155 -5.40 -1.01 14.16
CA LEU A 155 -5.96 -1.91 13.14
C LEU A 155 -5.53 -3.36 13.39
N GLU A 156 -4.26 -3.61 13.72
CA GLU A 156 -3.79 -4.93 14.14
C GLU A 156 -4.54 -5.44 15.39
N ASN A 157 -4.81 -4.57 16.37
CA ASN A 157 -5.59 -4.94 17.54
C ASN A 157 -7.03 -5.30 17.19
N VAL A 158 -7.68 -4.53 16.30
CA VAL A 158 -9.03 -4.87 15.80
C VAL A 158 -9.02 -6.20 15.05
N LYS A 159 -7.97 -6.50 14.27
CA LYS A 159 -7.82 -7.80 13.60
C LYS A 159 -7.72 -8.94 14.61
N ARG A 160 -6.90 -8.79 15.66
CA ARG A 160 -6.80 -9.78 16.75
C ARG A 160 -8.11 -9.95 17.50
N ASP A 161 -8.84 -8.87 17.79
CA ASP A 161 -10.17 -8.92 18.41
C ASP A 161 -11.17 -9.71 17.55
N LEU A 162 -11.16 -9.45 16.24
CA LEU A 162 -12.06 -10.11 15.28
C LEU A 162 -11.71 -11.61 15.15
N GLU A 163 -10.43 -11.96 15.13
CA GLU A 163 -9.97 -13.36 15.20
C GLU A 163 -10.36 -14.04 16.53
N ALA A 164 -10.26 -13.34 17.66
CA ALA A 164 -10.67 -13.85 18.96
C ALA A 164 -12.18 -14.07 19.06
N GLU A 165 -13.00 -13.15 18.53
CA GLU A 165 -14.46 -13.32 18.42
C GLU A 165 -14.81 -14.52 17.52
N ARG A 166 -14.06 -14.77 16.44
CA ARG A 166 -14.26 -15.97 15.61
C ARG A 166 -13.96 -17.25 16.36
N ARG A 167 -12.86 -17.29 17.11
CA ARG A 167 -12.51 -18.46 17.93
C ARG A 167 -13.60 -18.74 18.96
N ARG A 168 -14.11 -17.68 19.62
CA ARG A 168 -15.25 -17.78 20.55
C ARG A 168 -16.53 -18.25 19.86
N GLY A 169 -16.84 -17.74 18.66
CA GLY A 169 -17.97 -18.18 17.86
C GLY A 169 -17.86 -19.64 17.41
N ALA A 170 -16.68 -20.07 16.96
CA ALA A 170 -16.42 -21.46 16.56
C ALA A 170 -16.50 -22.43 17.75
N GLN A 171 -16.00 -22.03 18.92
CA GLN A 171 -16.16 -22.81 20.16
C GLN A 171 -17.63 -22.93 20.56
N ALA A 172 -18.39 -21.82 20.55
CA ALA A 172 -19.82 -21.84 20.84
C ALA A 172 -20.60 -22.71 19.83
N GLU A 173 -20.23 -22.70 18.55
CA GLU A 173 -20.81 -23.60 17.54
C GLU A 173 -20.47 -25.08 17.81
N GLN A 174 -19.24 -25.40 18.22
CA GLN A 174 -18.85 -26.76 18.59
C GLN A 174 -19.61 -27.26 19.83
N GLU A 175 -19.74 -26.42 20.86
CA GLU A 175 -20.53 -26.72 22.06
C GLU A 175 -22.01 -26.92 21.70
N SER A 176 -22.56 -26.05 20.85
CA SER A 176 -23.95 -26.14 20.37
C SER A 176 -24.18 -27.37 19.49
N ALA A 177 -23.21 -27.77 18.68
CA ALA A 177 -23.28 -28.99 17.87
C ALA A 177 -23.20 -30.26 18.74
N GLY A 178 -22.42 -30.22 19.83
CA GLY A 178 -22.38 -31.28 20.83
C GLY A 178 -23.73 -31.45 21.55
N VAL A 179 -24.32 -30.34 22.00
CA VAL A 179 -25.66 -30.34 22.62
C VAL A 179 -26.73 -30.73 21.59
N GLY A 180 -26.62 -30.25 20.36
CA GLY A 180 -27.52 -30.58 19.26
C GLY A 180 -27.51 -32.06 18.91
N LYS A 181 -26.35 -32.73 18.88
CA LYS A 181 -26.28 -34.20 18.70
C LYS A 181 -26.96 -34.96 19.84
N ALA A 182 -26.83 -34.50 21.08
CA ALA A 182 -27.51 -35.10 22.24
C ALA A 182 -29.03 -34.84 22.25
N LEU A 183 -29.48 -33.70 21.68
CA LEU A 183 -30.89 -33.35 21.58
C LEU A 183 -31.59 -33.96 20.36
N VAL A 184 -30.87 -34.19 19.26
CA VAL A 184 -31.38 -34.84 18.03
C VAL A 184 -31.75 -36.31 18.28
N THR A 185 -31.15 -36.95 19.29
CA THR A 185 -31.63 -38.26 19.78
C THR A 185 -32.89 -38.17 20.65
N ALA A 186 -33.36 -36.97 21.04
CA ALA A 186 -34.44 -36.80 22.01
C ALA A 186 -35.75 -36.15 21.48
N ARG A 187 -35.77 -35.26 20.47
CA ARG A 187 -37.05 -34.70 19.96
C ARG A 187 -36.93 -33.85 18.69
N PRO A 188 -37.97 -33.79 17.82
CA PRO A 188 -37.93 -32.98 16.60
C PRO A 188 -38.26 -31.50 16.84
N SER A 189 -37.68 -30.67 15.96
CA SER A 189 -38.16 -29.37 15.48
C SER A 189 -38.29 -28.23 16.49
N ARG A 190 -37.21 -27.48 16.72
CA ARG A 190 -37.33 -26.07 17.13
C ARG A 190 -36.12 -25.19 16.78
N GLY A 191 -36.38 -24.18 15.95
CA GLY A 191 -35.75 -22.86 16.01
C GLY A 191 -34.40 -22.69 15.33
N ASN A 192 -34.42 -22.28 14.07
CA ASN A 192 -33.24 -21.84 13.31
C ASN A 192 -32.63 -20.57 13.94
N ALA A 193 -31.62 -20.74 14.79
CA ALA A 193 -30.66 -19.68 15.05
C ALA A 193 -29.82 -19.52 13.77
N VAL A 194 -30.08 -18.47 13.00
CA VAL A 194 -29.35 -18.21 11.74
C VAL A 194 -27.91 -17.83 12.10
N PRO A 195 -26.91 -18.69 11.81
CA PRO A 195 -25.51 -18.33 12.00
C PRO A 195 -25.19 -17.15 11.08
N ARG A 196 -24.36 -16.23 11.56
CA ARG A 196 -23.89 -15.08 10.77
C ARG A 196 -23.25 -15.62 9.48
N PRO A 197 -23.65 -15.17 8.29
CA PRO A 197 -23.21 -15.78 7.04
C PRO A 197 -21.69 -15.68 6.92
N ARG A 198 -21.02 -16.82 6.73
CA ARG A 198 -19.55 -16.93 6.57
C ARG A 198 -18.97 -15.95 5.55
N GLN A 199 -19.77 -15.55 4.55
CA GLN A 199 -19.42 -14.57 3.53
C GLN A 199 -19.18 -13.15 4.09
N ALA A 200 -19.98 -12.69 5.05
CA ALA A 200 -19.78 -11.36 5.66
C ALA A 200 -18.44 -11.29 6.40
N ILE A 201 -18.08 -12.39 7.06
CA ILE A 201 -16.85 -12.54 7.83
C ILE A 201 -15.62 -12.57 6.90
N ALA A 202 -15.69 -13.24 5.75
CA ALA A 202 -14.62 -13.26 4.76
C ALA A 202 -14.40 -11.89 4.10
N HIS A 203 -15.49 -11.18 3.80
CA HIS A 203 -15.45 -9.84 3.23
C HIS A 203 -14.77 -8.83 4.17
N ASP A 204 -15.11 -8.83 5.46
CA ASP A 204 -14.46 -7.96 6.46
C ASP A 204 -12.94 -8.24 6.55
N GLN A 205 -12.53 -9.48 6.31
CA GLN A 205 -11.13 -9.90 6.36
C GLN A 205 -10.33 -9.37 5.17
N GLN A 206 -10.84 -9.59 3.96
CA GLN A 206 -10.26 -9.06 2.73
C GLN A 206 -10.11 -7.53 2.83
N GLN A 207 -11.14 -6.88 3.38
CA GLN A 207 -11.13 -5.44 3.64
C GLN A 207 -10.08 -5.01 4.67
N THR A 208 -9.84 -5.82 5.71
CA THR A 208 -8.81 -5.51 6.73
C THR A 208 -7.40 -5.65 6.14
N ASP A 209 -7.18 -6.67 5.31
CA ASP A 209 -5.89 -6.91 4.66
C ASP A 209 -5.59 -5.83 3.59
N GLU A 210 -6.61 -5.37 2.86
CA GLU A 210 -6.50 -4.25 1.92
C GLU A 210 -6.04 -2.95 2.62
N LEU A 211 -6.62 -2.63 3.78
CA LEU A 211 -6.20 -1.46 4.56
C LEU A 211 -4.76 -1.56 5.07
N LEU A 212 -4.36 -2.75 5.52
CA LEU A 212 -2.97 -2.98 5.93
C LEU A 212 -2.02 -2.74 4.76
N GLY A 213 -2.39 -3.18 3.56
CA GLY A 213 -1.67 -2.87 2.32
C GLY A 213 -1.56 -1.36 2.05
N GLN A 214 -2.66 -0.61 2.19
CA GLN A 214 -2.66 0.85 2.02
C GLN A 214 -1.77 1.56 3.05
N ILE A 215 -1.81 1.12 4.31
CA ILE A 215 -0.94 1.64 5.38
C ILE A 215 0.54 1.36 5.07
N ASP A 216 0.87 0.19 4.52
CA ASP A 216 2.25 -0.12 4.14
C ASP A 216 2.73 0.72 2.96
N VAL A 217 1.85 1.04 2.00
CA VAL A 217 2.15 2.02 0.93
C VAL A 217 2.42 3.41 1.52
N LEU A 218 1.56 3.89 2.42
CA LEU A 218 1.77 5.18 3.10
C LEU A 218 3.10 5.23 3.84
N ARG A 219 3.44 4.17 4.56
CA ARG A 219 4.72 4.06 5.26
C ARG A 219 5.90 4.14 4.31
N ASN A 220 5.81 3.44 3.18
CA ASN A 220 6.85 3.47 2.15
C ASN A 220 7.01 4.88 1.56
N LEU A 221 5.91 5.61 1.34
CA LEU A 221 5.96 7.01 0.92
C LEU A 221 6.64 7.89 1.97
N VAL A 222 6.27 7.78 3.25
CA VAL A 222 6.94 8.51 4.34
C VAL A 222 8.45 8.19 4.38
N HIS A 223 8.83 6.92 4.23
CA HIS A 223 10.23 6.51 4.20
C HIS A 223 11.00 6.99 2.97
N GLN A 224 10.36 7.13 1.82
CA GLN A 224 10.99 7.70 0.63
C GLN A 224 11.22 9.21 0.79
N LEU A 225 10.32 9.91 1.47
CA LEU A 225 10.39 11.36 1.65
C LEU A 225 11.36 11.79 2.75
N GLY A 226 11.53 10.98 3.80
CA GLY A 226 12.46 11.25 4.89
C GLY A 226 13.91 11.60 4.48
N PRO A 227 14.60 10.77 3.67
CA PRO A 227 15.99 11.03 3.29
C PRO A 227 16.17 12.23 2.36
N ASP A 228 15.17 12.56 1.52
CA ASP A 228 15.24 13.74 0.65
C ASP A 228 15.18 15.04 1.47
N LEU A 229 14.39 15.07 2.55
CA LEU A 229 14.33 16.19 3.51
C LEU A 229 15.63 16.36 4.31
N ASP A 230 16.16 15.26 4.87
CA ASP A 230 17.43 15.26 5.63
C ASP A 230 18.64 15.70 4.76
N SER A 231 18.61 15.42 3.45
CA SER A 231 19.67 15.82 2.53
C SER A 231 19.63 17.32 2.19
N SER A 232 18.44 17.93 2.17
CA SER A 232 18.27 19.37 1.92
C SER A 232 18.77 20.21 3.09
N THR A 233 18.47 19.81 4.33
CA THR A 233 18.88 20.53 5.55
C THR A 233 20.40 20.48 5.81
N ARG A 234 21.06 19.36 5.47
CA ARG A 234 22.53 19.24 5.57
C ARG A 234 23.28 20.08 4.54
N ALA A 235 22.70 20.29 3.36
CA ALA A 235 23.32 21.12 2.33
C ALA A 235 23.31 22.62 2.71
N GLU A 236 22.33 23.08 3.48
CA GLU A 236 22.20 24.49 3.91
C GLU A 236 23.07 24.84 5.12
N SER A 237 23.18 23.97 6.12
CA SER A 237 24.11 24.18 7.26
C SER A 237 25.58 24.26 6.80
N ALA A 238 25.93 23.62 5.69
CA ALA A 238 27.23 23.76 5.05
C ALA A 238 27.41 25.06 4.24
N ALA A 239 26.32 25.71 3.82
CA ALA A 239 26.34 26.97 3.08
C ALA A 239 26.33 28.20 4.01
N GLU A 240 25.53 28.20 5.08
CA GLU A 240 25.51 29.30 6.07
C GLU A 240 26.79 29.39 6.90
N GLY A 241 27.49 28.26 7.12
CA GLY A 241 28.79 28.24 7.77
C GLY A 241 29.93 28.86 6.94
N ALA A 242 29.74 29.08 5.63
CA ALA A 242 30.74 29.65 4.74
C ALA A 242 30.73 31.19 4.71
N ASP A 243 29.56 31.81 4.93
CA ASP A 243 29.43 33.29 4.91
C ASP A 243 29.75 33.94 6.28
N SER A 244 29.75 33.19 7.38
CA SER A 244 30.05 33.70 8.72
C SER A 244 31.55 33.80 9.07
N VAL A 245 32.46 33.30 8.21
CA VAL A 245 33.93 33.33 8.48
C VAL A 245 34.67 34.38 7.64
N ALA A 246 33.99 35.10 6.73
CA ALA A 246 34.58 36.15 5.90
C ALA A 246 34.51 37.57 6.51
N GLY A 247 34.15 37.70 7.79
CA GLY A 247 33.87 38.98 8.46
C GLY A 247 34.96 39.51 9.40
N ALA A 248 36.18 38.98 9.41
CA ALA A 248 37.27 39.54 10.21
C ALA A 248 38.60 39.46 9.46
N ASN A 249 39.20 40.62 9.21
CA ASN A 249 40.49 40.87 8.57
C ASN A 249 40.57 40.68 7.05
N ARG A 250 40.32 41.77 6.31
CA ARG A 250 41.31 42.20 5.30
C ARG A 250 41.30 43.69 5.01
N VAL A 251 42.37 44.29 5.52
CA VAL A 251 42.93 45.59 5.15
C VAL A 251 43.18 45.67 3.65
N LYS A 252 42.89 46.85 3.09
CA LYS A 252 43.28 47.38 1.78
C LYS A 252 44.67 46.90 1.34
N TYR A 253 44.80 46.43 0.10
CA TYR A 253 45.71 46.94 -0.95
C TYR A 253 45.63 46.05 -2.20
N GLY A 254 45.63 46.69 -3.37
CA GLY A 254 46.36 46.19 -4.54
C GLY A 254 45.64 45.24 -5.50
N LEU A 255 44.96 45.83 -6.48
CA LEU A 255 45.16 45.66 -7.93
C LEU A 255 45.75 44.34 -8.47
N PHE A 256 45.06 43.82 -9.51
CA PHE A 256 45.46 42.80 -10.50
C PHE A 256 45.51 41.32 -10.04
N ARG A 257 44.40 40.61 -10.30
CA ARG A 257 44.43 39.36 -11.09
C ARG A 257 43.02 38.96 -11.52
N ARG A 258 42.85 38.73 -12.83
CA ARG A 258 41.62 38.21 -13.44
C ARG A 258 41.17 36.92 -12.73
N PRO A 259 39.89 36.79 -12.36
CA PRO A 259 39.38 35.51 -11.88
C PRO A 259 39.23 34.58 -13.09
N ILE A 260 40.07 33.55 -13.14
CA ILE A 260 39.78 32.35 -13.92
C ILE A 260 38.48 31.79 -13.34
N SER A 261 37.48 31.65 -14.20
CA SER A 261 36.12 31.20 -13.89
C SER A 261 36.14 29.90 -13.06
N ALA A 262 35.89 30.03 -11.75
CA ALA A 262 35.66 28.91 -10.83
C ALA A 262 34.24 28.31 -10.94
N SER A 263 33.47 28.70 -11.97
CA SER A 263 32.13 28.20 -12.26
C SER A 263 32.10 26.76 -12.81
N GLY A 264 33.28 26.18 -13.09
CA GLY A 264 33.41 24.82 -13.59
C GLY A 264 33.48 23.73 -12.52
N ALA A 265 33.79 24.06 -11.26
CA ALA A 265 34.10 23.04 -10.23
C ALA A 265 32.89 22.58 -9.41
N LEU A 266 31.82 23.39 -9.31
CA LEU A 266 30.64 23.07 -8.51
C LEU A 266 29.59 22.22 -9.24
N ARG A 267 29.60 22.15 -10.58
CA ARG A 267 28.71 21.24 -11.34
C ARG A 267 29.10 19.76 -11.25
N TRP A 268 30.33 19.43 -10.88
CA TRP A 268 30.81 18.04 -10.88
C TRP A 268 30.51 17.26 -9.59
N LYS A 269 30.12 17.92 -8.49
CA LYS A 269 29.80 17.23 -7.23
C LYS A 269 28.36 16.71 -7.18
N GLN A 270 27.43 17.33 -7.90
CA GLN A 270 26.01 16.94 -7.89
C GLN A 270 25.64 15.88 -8.94
N GLN A 271 26.54 15.55 -9.87
CA GLN A 271 26.30 14.52 -10.92
C GLN A 271 26.66 13.09 -10.49
N ARG A 272 27.36 12.91 -9.37
CA ARG A 272 27.76 11.58 -8.87
C ARG A 272 26.61 10.68 -8.38
N PRO A 273 25.59 11.17 -7.65
CA PRO A 273 24.54 10.27 -7.16
C PRO A 273 23.71 9.71 -8.31
N LEU A 274 23.34 10.53 -9.30
CA LEU A 274 22.54 10.11 -10.45
C LEU A 274 23.21 9.01 -11.29
N GLN A 275 24.54 9.00 -11.39
CA GLN A 275 25.24 7.92 -12.09
C GLN A 275 25.25 6.62 -11.27
N ILE A 276 25.47 6.66 -9.96
CA ILE A 276 25.48 5.44 -9.14
C ILE A 276 24.12 4.73 -9.21
N TYR A 277 23.02 5.48 -9.22
CA TYR A 277 21.67 4.92 -9.35
C TYR A 277 21.37 4.34 -10.75
N SER A 278 21.94 4.88 -11.83
CA SER A 278 21.74 4.31 -13.16
C SER A 278 22.51 3.00 -13.35
N TRP A 279 23.68 2.87 -12.74
CA TRP A 279 24.47 1.62 -12.76
C TRP A 279 23.80 0.51 -11.95
N SER A 280 23.30 0.81 -10.74
CA SER A 280 22.59 -0.18 -9.95
C SER A 280 21.30 -0.63 -10.62
N ALA A 281 20.55 0.29 -11.24
CA ALA A 281 19.34 -0.05 -12.00
C ALA A 281 19.64 -0.93 -13.22
N ALA A 282 20.74 -0.68 -13.95
CA ALA A 282 21.14 -1.49 -15.10
C ALA A 282 21.60 -2.90 -14.69
N VAL A 283 22.33 -3.02 -13.57
CA VAL A 283 22.73 -4.33 -13.02
C VAL A 283 21.51 -5.11 -12.53
N LEU A 284 20.58 -4.44 -11.86
CA LEU A 284 19.35 -5.06 -11.37
C LEU A 284 18.48 -5.55 -12.53
N SER A 285 18.27 -4.73 -13.56
CA SER A 285 17.47 -5.10 -14.73
C SER A 285 18.10 -6.24 -15.51
N SER A 286 19.43 -6.26 -15.66
CA SER A 286 20.16 -7.37 -16.27
C SER A 286 20.01 -8.66 -15.46
N THR A 287 20.08 -8.58 -14.12
CA THR A 287 19.93 -9.75 -13.24
C THR A 287 18.51 -10.32 -13.32
N VAL A 288 17.48 -9.46 -13.32
CA VAL A 288 16.08 -9.87 -13.49
C VAL A 288 15.85 -10.50 -14.86
N LEU A 289 16.45 -9.96 -15.92
CA LEU A 289 16.38 -10.54 -17.26
C LEU A 289 16.98 -11.96 -17.29
N CYS A 290 18.14 -12.16 -16.67
CA CYS A 290 18.78 -13.47 -16.57
C CYS A 290 17.95 -14.48 -15.76
N LEU A 291 17.35 -14.05 -14.64
CA LEU A 291 16.46 -14.89 -13.84
C LEU A 291 15.19 -15.27 -14.60
N ASN A 292 14.56 -14.32 -15.30
CA ASN A 292 13.38 -14.59 -16.12
C ASN A 292 13.70 -15.53 -17.28
N LEU A 293 14.87 -15.37 -17.92
CA LEU A 293 15.32 -16.27 -18.98
C LEU A 293 15.56 -17.69 -18.44
N ALA A 294 16.20 -17.81 -17.27
CA ALA A 294 16.41 -19.11 -16.62
C ALA A 294 15.09 -19.78 -16.21
N ALA A 295 14.16 -19.01 -15.65
CA ALA A 295 12.84 -19.50 -15.27
C ALA A 295 12.02 -19.93 -16.50
N PHE A 296 12.07 -19.17 -17.59
CA PHE A 296 11.44 -19.50 -18.87
C PHE A 296 12.01 -20.78 -19.46
N VAL A 297 13.34 -20.94 -19.46
CA VAL A 297 13.98 -22.18 -19.93
C VAL A 297 13.58 -23.38 -19.05
N ALA A 298 13.47 -23.19 -17.74
CA ALA A 298 13.04 -24.25 -16.82
C ALA A 298 11.58 -24.66 -17.04
N THR A 299 10.69 -23.70 -17.26
CA THR A 299 9.24 -23.93 -17.49
C THR A 299 8.99 -24.52 -18.88
N CYS A 300 9.59 -23.99 -19.95
CA CYS A 300 9.45 -24.56 -21.29
C CYS A 300 9.96 -26.00 -21.38
N ARG A 301 11.01 -26.36 -20.63
CA ARG A 301 11.51 -27.73 -20.57
C ARG A 301 10.50 -28.71 -19.93
N ALA A 302 9.68 -28.23 -19.00
CA ALA A 302 8.68 -29.07 -18.33
C ALA A 302 7.47 -29.33 -19.23
N ASP A 303 7.02 -28.34 -20.00
CA ASP A 303 5.69 -28.39 -20.62
C ASP A 303 5.66 -28.80 -22.10
N THR A 304 6.75 -28.64 -22.86
CA THR A 304 6.65 -28.66 -24.33
C THR A 304 7.51 -29.69 -25.07
N GLY A 305 8.29 -30.52 -24.36
CA GLY A 305 9.10 -31.55 -25.02
C GLY A 305 10.05 -30.98 -26.08
N LEU A 306 10.57 -29.76 -25.86
CA LEU A 306 11.49 -29.10 -26.78
C LEU A 306 12.67 -30.03 -27.08
N THR A 307 12.92 -30.27 -28.36
CA THR A 307 14.06 -31.08 -28.78
C THR A 307 15.36 -30.38 -28.39
N LEU A 308 16.39 -31.15 -28.02
CA LEU A 308 17.70 -30.62 -27.59
C LEU A 308 18.27 -29.60 -28.59
N GLY A 309 17.94 -29.74 -29.89
CA GLY A 309 18.33 -28.83 -30.96
C GLY A 309 17.69 -27.43 -30.87
N GLN A 310 16.42 -27.31 -30.44
CA GLN A 310 15.76 -26.02 -30.26
C GLN A 310 16.28 -25.28 -29.03
N LEU A 311 16.57 -26.01 -27.96
CA LEU A 311 17.24 -25.45 -26.78
C LEU A 311 18.64 -24.94 -27.15
N ASN A 312 19.38 -25.70 -27.97
CA ASN A 312 20.70 -25.32 -28.42
C ASN A 312 20.65 -24.10 -29.37
N ALA A 313 19.67 -24.05 -30.28
CA ALA A 313 19.47 -22.89 -31.15
C ALA A 313 19.14 -21.63 -30.33
N TYR A 314 18.29 -21.75 -29.31
CA TYR A 314 17.94 -20.63 -28.43
C TYR A 314 19.13 -20.19 -27.57
N ALA A 315 19.91 -21.13 -27.03
CA ALA A 315 21.15 -20.81 -26.31
C ALA A 315 22.16 -20.12 -27.23
N VAL A 316 22.34 -20.59 -28.46
CA VAL A 316 23.27 -20.01 -29.43
C VAL A 316 22.80 -18.64 -29.94
N LEU A 317 21.49 -18.36 -30.01
CA LEU A 317 20.99 -17.06 -30.48
C LEU A 317 20.85 -16.03 -29.37
N VAL A 318 20.29 -16.41 -28.22
CA VAL A 318 19.92 -15.48 -27.16
C VAL A 318 21.09 -15.17 -26.25
N PHE A 319 21.99 -16.13 -26.03
CA PHE A 319 23.16 -15.90 -25.17
C PHE A 319 24.11 -14.84 -25.73
N PRO A 320 24.52 -14.85 -27.02
CA PRO A 320 25.38 -13.80 -27.56
C PRO A 320 24.70 -12.43 -27.59
N LEU A 321 23.38 -12.40 -27.79
CA LEU A 321 22.59 -11.16 -27.80
C LEU A 321 22.52 -10.54 -26.40
N ALA A 322 22.27 -11.36 -25.38
CA ALA A 322 22.33 -10.93 -23.98
C ALA A 322 23.75 -10.49 -23.59
N LEU A 323 24.78 -11.22 -24.01
CA LEU A 323 26.17 -10.89 -23.73
C LEU A 323 26.60 -9.60 -24.43
N GLY A 324 26.14 -9.37 -25.67
CA GLY A 324 26.33 -8.12 -26.40
C GLY A 324 25.65 -6.93 -25.74
N LEU A 325 24.42 -7.09 -25.24
CA LEU A 325 23.71 -6.06 -24.48
C LEU A 325 24.41 -5.74 -23.15
N CYS A 326 24.88 -6.77 -22.43
CA CYS A 326 25.67 -6.57 -21.22
C CYS A 326 26.99 -5.84 -21.52
N LEU A 327 27.70 -6.21 -22.59
CA LEU A 327 28.92 -5.52 -23.00
C LEU A 327 28.65 -4.06 -23.40
N MET A 328 27.56 -3.79 -24.11
CA MET A 328 27.16 -2.42 -24.46
C MET A 328 26.81 -1.57 -23.22
N LEU A 329 26.21 -2.16 -22.18
CA LEU A 329 25.93 -1.45 -20.93
C LEU A 329 27.19 -1.20 -20.10
N VAL A 330 28.15 -2.12 -20.12
CA VAL A 330 29.39 -2.02 -19.34
C VAL A 330 30.45 -1.14 -20.03
N TRP A 331 30.46 -1.08 -21.37
CA TRP A 331 31.47 -0.36 -22.16
C TRP A 331 31.59 1.14 -21.84
N PRO A 332 30.50 1.92 -21.65
CA PRO A 332 30.59 3.32 -21.24
C PRO A 332 31.30 3.50 -19.89
N GLY A 333 31.10 2.56 -18.95
CA GLY A 333 31.76 2.58 -17.64
C GLY A 333 33.25 2.31 -17.74
N ILE A 334 33.65 1.34 -18.55
CA ILE A 334 35.07 1.05 -18.83
C ILE A 334 35.74 2.27 -19.48
N ARG A 335 35.08 2.90 -20.47
CA ARG A 335 35.60 4.09 -21.15
C ARG A 335 35.73 5.28 -20.19
N TRP A 336 34.76 5.47 -19.29
CA TRP A 336 34.79 6.51 -18.27
C TRP A 336 35.88 6.27 -17.22
N ALA A 337 36.01 5.03 -16.73
CA ALA A 337 37.04 4.63 -15.78
C ALA A 337 38.46 4.80 -16.34
N ARG A 338 38.66 4.49 -17.63
CA ARG A 338 39.93 4.70 -18.33
C ARG A 338 40.36 6.16 -18.36
N HIS A 339 39.39 7.10 -18.41
CA HIS A 339 39.67 8.53 -18.42
C HIS A 339 40.06 9.10 -17.04
N ARG A 340 39.65 8.46 -15.93
CA ARG A 340 39.82 9.00 -14.57
C ARG A 340 40.98 8.44 -13.75
N ARG A 341 41.90 7.66 -14.34
CA ARG A 341 43.01 6.97 -13.63
C ARG A 341 42.56 6.16 -12.40
N MET A 342 41.29 5.75 -12.32
CA MET A 342 40.80 4.78 -11.32
C MET A 342 40.81 3.38 -11.92
N GLN A 343 42.00 2.93 -12.35
CA GLN A 343 42.14 1.65 -13.05
C GLN A 343 42.13 0.45 -12.09
N THR A 344 42.58 0.56 -10.85
CA THR A 344 42.76 -0.64 -10.02
C THR A 344 41.45 -1.22 -9.50
N ASP A 345 40.52 -0.39 -9.02
CA ASP A 345 39.29 -0.89 -8.40
C ASP A 345 38.24 -1.34 -9.41
N VAL A 346 38.14 -0.64 -10.55
CA VAL A 346 37.19 -1.01 -11.61
C VAL A 346 37.58 -2.35 -12.24
N TYR A 347 38.86 -2.60 -12.46
CA TYR A 347 39.31 -3.88 -13.03
C TYR A 347 39.14 -5.04 -12.04
N ARG A 348 39.25 -4.80 -10.71
CA ARG A 348 38.94 -5.82 -9.70
C ARG A 348 37.47 -6.20 -9.71
N VAL A 349 36.57 -5.21 -9.75
CA VAL A 349 35.12 -5.48 -9.82
C VAL A 349 34.77 -6.21 -11.12
N LEU A 350 35.32 -5.76 -12.26
CA LEU A 350 35.08 -6.42 -13.54
C LEU A 350 35.63 -7.85 -13.57
N ALA A 351 36.81 -8.08 -13.00
CA ALA A 351 37.41 -9.42 -12.89
C ALA A 351 36.58 -10.35 -12.00
N VAL A 352 36.06 -9.86 -10.88
CA VAL A 352 35.17 -10.64 -10.01
C VAL A 352 33.86 -10.97 -10.72
N CYS A 353 33.23 -10.00 -11.42
CA CYS A 353 32.01 -10.24 -12.18
C CYS A 353 32.25 -11.24 -13.34
N ALA A 354 33.36 -11.11 -14.07
CA ALA A 354 33.72 -12.04 -15.14
C ALA A 354 34.00 -13.45 -14.60
N ALA A 355 34.73 -13.57 -13.49
CA ALA A 355 34.98 -14.85 -12.83
C ALA A 355 33.67 -15.49 -12.34
N ALA A 356 32.76 -14.71 -11.76
CA ALA A 356 31.45 -15.21 -11.33
C ALA A 356 30.60 -15.68 -12.51
N ALA A 357 30.58 -14.95 -13.63
CA ALA A 357 29.86 -15.36 -14.83
C ALA A 357 30.41 -16.66 -15.44
N VAL A 358 31.75 -16.79 -15.51
CA VAL A 358 32.40 -18.04 -15.97
C VAL A 358 32.11 -19.19 -15.00
N PHE A 359 32.16 -18.94 -13.70
CA PHE A 359 31.85 -19.95 -12.70
C PHE A 359 30.40 -20.41 -12.80
N ILE A 360 29.43 -19.50 -13.00
CA ILE A 360 28.02 -19.85 -13.20
C ILE A 360 27.82 -20.65 -14.49
N ALA A 361 28.52 -20.29 -15.57
CA ALA A 361 28.43 -21.04 -16.84
C ALA A 361 28.99 -22.46 -16.72
N ILE A 362 30.13 -22.64 -16.04
CA ILE A 362 30.77 -23.93 -15.81
C ILE A 362 29.98 -24.76 -14.78
N ALA A 363 29.56 -24.15 -13.67
CA ALA A 363 28.77 -24.82 -12.63
C ALA A 363 27.39 -25.21 -13.15
N GLY A 364 26.73 -24.35 -13.95
CA GLY A 364 25.46 -24.69 -14.59
C GLY A 364 25.58 -25.94 -15.47
N SER A 365 26.62 -26.04 -16.29
CA SER A 365 26.83 -27.19 -17.16
C SER A 365 27.21 -28.48 -16.42
N LEU A 366 27.85 -28.38 -15.24
CA LEU A 366 28.21 -29.55 -14.41
C LEU A 366 27.12 -29.98 -13.41
N VAL A 367 26.28 -29.06 -12.92
CA VAL A 367 25.29 -29.34 -11.85
C VAL A 367 23.90 -29.65 -12.40
N LEU A 368 23.55 -29.18 -13.61
CA LEU A 368 22.25 -29.47 -14.23
C LEU A 368 22.00 -30.95 -14.57
N PRO A 369 22.99 -31.77 -14.98
CA PRO A 369 22.75 -33.19 -15.26
C PRO A 369 22.26 -34.00 -14.04
N PRO A 370 22.93 -33.98 -12.86
CA PRO A 370 22.50 -34.78 -11.71
C PRO A 370 21.18 -34.29 -11.08
N MET A 371 20.91 -32.99 -11.07
CA MET A 371 19.64 -32.44 -10.56
C MET A 371 18.43 -32.88 -11.40
N SER A 372 18.60 -33.02 -12.73
CA SER A 372 17.54 -33.55 -13.59
C SER A 372 17.25 -35.04 -13.39
N TRP A 373 18.20 -35.78 -12.79
CA TRP A 373 18.06 -37.18 -12.44
C TRP A 373 17.36 -37.32 -11.08
N ALA A 374 17.77 -36.53 -10.09
CA ALA A 374 17.12 -36.46 -8.78
C ALA A 374 15.66 -35.98 -8.89
N GLY A 375 15.38 -34.97 -9.73
CA GLY A 375 14.02 -34.50 -9.97
C GLY A 375 13.12 -35.54 -10.65
N ARG A 376 13.67 -36.34 -11.59
CA ARG A 376 12.93 -37.45 -12.22
C ARG A 376 12.70 -38.61 -11.26
N ALA A 377 13.68 -38.95 -10.43
CA ALA A 377 13.52 -39.98 -9.40
C ALA A 377 12.46 -39.58 -8.36
N TRP A 378 12.44 -38.30 -7.96
CA TRP A 378 11.46 -37.75 -7.04
C TRP A 378 10.05 -37.73 -7.65
N ALA A 379 9.90 -37.28 -8.89
CA ALA A 379 8.61 -37.27 -9.60
C ALA A 379 8.02 -38.69 -9.80
N ARG A 380 8.87 -39.69 -10.08
CA ARG A 380 8.44 -41.11 -10.09
C ARG A 380 8.01 -41.61 -8.72
N SER A 381 8.70 -41.20 -7.65
CA SER A 381 8.33 -41.61 -6.28
C SER A 381 6.98 -41.05 -5.84
N LEU A 382 6.52 -39.96 -6.47
CA LEU A 382 5.21 -39.35 -6.24
C LEU A 382 4.13 -39.83 -7.23
N GLY A 383 4.45 -40.70 -8.18
CA GLY A 383 3.51 -41.18 -9.20
C GLY A 383 3.06 -40.11 -10.19
N LEU A 384 3.83 -39.03 -10.34
CA LEU A 384 3.55 -37.93 -11.30
C LEU A 384 4.09 -38.24 -12.70
N LEU A 385 4.98 -39.23 -12.81
CA LEU A 385 5.59 -39.80 -14.02
C LEU A 385 5.64 -41.31 -13.86
#